data_AF-R6MQ07-F1
#
_entry.id   AF-R6MQ07-F1
#
_cell.length_a   1.000
_cell.length_b   1.000
_cell.length_c   1.000
_cell.angle_alpha   90.00
_cell.angle_beta   90.00
_cell.angle_gamma   90.00
#
_symmetry.space_group_name_H-M   'P 1'
#
loop_
_entity.id
_entity.type
_entity.pdbx_description
1 polymer ?
#
loop_
_entity_poly.entity_id
_entity_poly.type
_entity_poly.pdbx_seq_one_letter_code
_entity_poly.pdbx_strand_id
1 'polypeptide(L)'
;MINLTDEVKKQLLNDSLQREIIISFPDNDIPDITGENIVSESLELTQAISDGKEFKLGGCIAGQLTVRVINVDTELNGKRIKVIMKQSYSKGLLFPSDTVLPSADLYCGYQSGVIEMSLFCGTVNSSSRQKNRAVKEIIAYDDLYLASQKYAYNYFTSLAIYSPKISLYDLRVYLCSNFLKDYDYENEFTGFNDSNELSLKLDLVKSVFNDKTTIADLLSAYCELNACFAIMSGEGKIKFIQILNPKTEVVDNYSNLDFEEYTTRSINLIKFKYNKDSYFSYGHTEEEKQSWYISDNIITACCTDIAGIVTSFNDNKDNNYIFYNLYAYRPFKADVYGRWWLECGDKVSIKTGFTDTETVDSFILERTLKGTNGMRVRLTAEGTEYLGKDEINELQQN
;
A
#
# COMPACT_ATOMS: atom_id res chain seq x y z
N MET A 1 5.61 -0.13 -7.58
CA MET A 1 7.06 -0.27 -7.76
C MET A 1 7.63 1.10 -8.04
N ILE A 2 8.60 1.51 -7.24
CA ILE A 2 9.41 2.70 -7.52
C ILE A 2 10.05 2.54 -8.90
N ASN A 3 9.98 3.58 -9.73
CA ASN A 3 10.35 3.50 -11.13
C ASN A 3 11.88 3.49 -11.30
N LEU A 4 12.47 2.30 -11.22
CA LEU A 4 13.88 2.03 -11.49
C LEU A 4 14.00 1.15 -12.75
N THR A 5 15.02 1.39 -13.57
CA THR A 5 15.30 0.53 -14.72
C THR A 5 15.81 -0.84 -14.26
N ASP A 6 15.54 -1.90 -15.03
CA ASP A 6 15.96 -3.26 -14.65
C ASP A 6 17.49 -3.41 -14.57
N GLU A 7 18.24 -2.62 -15.36
CA GLU A 7 19.70 -2.56 -15.27
C GLU A 7 20.15 -2.01 -13.92
N VAL A 8 19.53 -0.91 -13.47
CA VAL A 8 19.80 -0.31 -12.17
C VAL A 8 19.44 -1.27 -11.04
N LYS A 9 18.27 -1.91 -11.09
CA LYS A 9 17.87 -2.90 -10.07
C LYS A 9 18.91 -4.02 -9.93
N LYS A 10 19.41 -4.56 -11.05
CA LYS A 10 20.47 -5.58 -11.05
C LYS A 10 21.76 -5.07 -10.41
N GLN A 11 22.20 -3.85 -10.75
CA GLN A 11 23.39 -3.24 -10.16
C GLN A 11 23.22 -2.98 -8.65
N LEU A 12 22.04 -2.55 -8.20
CA LEU A 12 21.73 -2.35 -6.78
C LEU A 12 21.72 -3.65 -5.96
N LEU A 13 21.47 -4.79 -6.59
CA LEU A 13 21.51 -6.12 -5.96
C LEU A 13 22.92 -6.71 -5.96
N ASN A 14 23.62 -6.64 -7.09
CA ASN A 14 24.86 -7.39 -7.30
C ASN A 14 26.12 -6.56 -6.98
N ASP A 15 26.07 -5.25 -7.24
CA ASP A 15 27.24 -4.35 -7.22
C ASP A 15 27.01 -3.13 -6.31
N SER A 16 26.26 -3.32 -5.22
CA SER A 16 26.00 -2.29 -4.23
C SER A 16 27.29 -1.88 -3.50
N LEU A 17 27.56 -0.58 -3.44
CA LEU A 17 28.74 -0.02 -2.76
C LEU A 17 28.39 0.43 -1.35
N GLN A 18 27.45 1.37 -1.23
CA GLN A 18 27.02 1.93 0.05
C GLN A 18 25.51 2.13 0.06
N ARG A 19 24.91 1.91 1.23
CA ARG A 19 23.51 2.26 1.53
C ARG A 19 23.50 3.20 2.72
N GLU A 20 22.70 4.23 2.63
CA GLU A 20 22.53 5.23 3.68
C GLU A 20 21.07 5.63 3.77
N ILE A 21 20.53 5.61 4.99
CA ILE A 21 19.22 6.17 5.31
C ILE A 21 19.43 7.56 5.87
N ILE A 22 18.69 8.52 5.34
CA ILE A 22 18.66 9.90 5.80
C ILE A 22 17.23 10.22 6.22
N ILE A 23 17.04 10.74 7.43
CA ILE A 23 15.76 11.29 7.87
C ILE A 23 15.89 12.80 7.80
N SER A 24 15.23 13.40 6.82
CA SER A 24 15.22 14.85 6.62
C SER A 24 13.97 15.50 7.18
N PHE A 25 14.11 16.76 7.57
CA PHE A 25 13.01 17.59 8.08
C PHE A 25 12.66 18.64 7.02
N PRO A 26 11.50 18.53 6.33
CA PRO A 26 11.16 19.42 5.21
C PRO A 26 11.15 20.92 5.58
N ASP A 27 10.82 21.24 6.84
CA ASP A 27 10.79 22.62 7.33
C ASP A 27 12.20 23.21 7.58
N ASN A 28 13.26 22.39 7.50
CA ASN A 28 14.66 22.74 7.79
C ASN A 28 14.92 23.32 9.19
N ASP A 29 13.98 23.15 10.12
CA ASP A 29 14.11 23.58 11.53
C ASP A 29 15.15 22.74 12.31
N ILE A 30 15.38 21.50 11.88
CA ILE A 30 16.18 20.49 12.57
C ILE A 30 17.15 19.89 11.55
N PRO A 31 18.44 19.70 11.90
CA PRO A 31 19.39 19.03 11.01
C PRO A 31 18.97 17.60 10.71
N ASP A 32 19.29 17.14 9.51
CA ASP A 32 19.00 15.77 9.08
C ASP A 32 19.69 14.74 9.97
N ILE A 33 19.01 13.64 10.22
CA ILE A 33 19.55 12.48 10.95
C ILE A 33 20.11 11.51 9.91
N THR A 34 21.42 11.27 9.97
CA THR A 34 22.15 10.41 9.01
C THR A 34 22.53 9.07 9.64
N GLY A 35 23.26 8.24 8.88
CA GLY A 35 23.74 6.93 9.35
C GLY A 35 24.57 6.98 10.64
N GLU A 36 25.19 8.11 10.98
CA GLU A 36 25.95 8.27 12.24
C GLU A 36 25.06 8.32 13.48
N ASN A 37 23.81 8.78 13.30
CA ASN A 37 22.84 8.89 14.38
C ASN A 37 21.90 7.69 14.46
N ILE A 38 21.78 6.88 13.40
CA ILE A 38 20.83 5.77 13.35
C ILE A 38 21.47 4.51 13.96
N VAL A 39 20.80 3.90 14.93
CA VAL A 39 21.23 2.61 15.49
C VAL A 39 21.13 1.55 14.39
N SER A 40 22.23 0.82 14.18
CA SER A 40 22.30 -0.24 13.17
C SER A 40 21.13 -1.22 13.26
N GLU A 41 20.56 -1.55 12.10
CA GLU A 41 19.45 -2.49 11.94
C GLU A 41 18.19 -2.14 12.76
N SER A 42 18.00 -0.87 13.13
CA SER A 42 16.84 -0.42 13.92
C SER A 42 15.66 0.11 13.12
N LEU A 43 15.85 0.37 11.82
CA LEU A 43 14.80 0.89 10.96
C LEU A 43 13.80 -0.20 10.62
N GLU A 44 12.52 0.11 10.78
CA GLU A 44 11.38 -0.70 10.39
C GLU A 44 10.31 0.20 9.76
N LEU A 45 9.97 -0.03 8.50
CA LEU A 45 8.88 0.67 7.80
C LEU A 45 7.85 -0.37 7.35
N THR A 46 6.64 -0.30 7.91
CA THR A 46 5.52 -1.19 7.57
C THR A 46 4.45 -0.42 6.80
N GLN A 47 3.99 -0.99 5.70
CA GLN A 47 2.89 -0.47 4.90
C GLN A 47 2.01 -1.62 4.43
N ALA A 48 0.72 -1.39 4.33
CA ALA A 48 -0.25 -2.40 3.91
C ALA A 48 -1.37 -1.76 3.08
N ILE A 49 -1.92 -2.56 2.16
CA ILE A 49 -3.18 -2.30 1.47
C ILE A 49 -4.25 -3.31 1.87
N SER A 50 -3.90 -4.39 2.58
CA SER A 50 -4.84 -5.32 3.19
C SER A 50 -4.16 -6.02 4.36
N ASP A 51 -4.84 -6.11 5.49
CA ASP A 51 -4.35 -6.70 6.75
C ASP A 51 -5.26 -7.83 7.28
N GLY A 52 -6.31 -8.18 6.53
CA GLY A 52 -7.26 -9.23 6.87
C GLY A 52 -6.94 -10.55 6.18
N LYS A 53 -7.43 -11.65 6.77
CA LYS A 53 -7.35 -12.99 6.16
C LYS A 53 -8.20 -13.13 4.90
N GLU A 54 -9.32 -12.43 4.85
CA GLU A 54 -10.20 -12.41 3.67
C GLU A 54 -9.82 -11.21 2.80
N PHE A 55 -9.70 -11.45 1.49
CA PHE A 55 -9.37 -10.40 0.54
C PHE A 55 -10.51 -9.38 0.47
N LYS A 56 -10.18 -8.10 0.73
CA LYS A 56 -11.11 -6.99 0.64
C LYS A 56 -10.48 -5.82 -0.11
N LEU A 57 -11.24 -5.23 -1.03
CA LEU A 57 -10.83 -4.01 -1.75
C LEU A 57 -11.05 -2.78 -0.87
N GLY A 58 -10.35 -1.69 -1.21
CA GLY A 58 -10.51 -0.42 -0.52
C GLY A 58 -9.60 -0.21 0.68
N GLY A 59 -8.55 -1.01 0.88
CA GLY A 59 -7.64 -0.77 1.98
C GLY A 59 -6.95 0.59 1.90
N CYS A 60 -6.98 1.29 3.05
CA CYS A 60 -6.41 2.61 3.26
C CYS A 60 -5.68 2.61 4.61
N ILE A 61 -4.64 1.79 4.73
CA ILE A 61 -3.95 1.54 6.00
C ILE A 61 -2.75 2.48 6.10
N ALA A 62 -2.63 3.17 7.23
CA ALA A 62 -1.52 4.09 7.47
C ALA A 62 -0.18 3.35 7.58
N GLY A 63 0.82 3.83 6.86
CA GLY A 63 2.19 3.38 7.01
C GLY A 63 2.80 3.81 8.35
N GLN A 64 3.59 2.94 8.94
CA GLN A 64 4.28 3.18 10.20
C GLN A 64 5.80 3.04 10.03
N LEU A 65 6.53 4.09 10.41
CA LEU A 65 7.99 4.07 10.56
C LEU A 65 8.35 3.94 12.04
N THR A 66 9.27 3.03 12.33
CA THR A 66 9.95 2.91 13.63
C THR A 66 11.46 2.95 13.40
N VAL A 67 12.18 3.78 14.15
CA VAL A 67 13.64 3.87 14.06
C VAL A 67 14.24 4.32 15.39
N ARG A 68 15.44 3.82 15.72
CA ARG A 68 16.15 4.21 16.94
C ARG A 68 17.35 5.08 16.58
N VAL A 69 17.48 6.21 17.27
CA VAL A 69 18.51 7.22 17.03
C VAL A 69 19.33 7.53 18.29
N ILE A 70 20.56 7.98 18.12
CA ILE A 70 21.49 8.42 19.16
C ILE A 70 21.94 9.86 18.91
N ASN A 71 22.32 10.55 19.99
CA ASN A 71 22.80 11.94 19.96
C ASN A 71 21.79 12.94 19.36
N VAL A 72 20.49 12.68 19.53
CA VAL A 72 19.39 13.58 19.11
C VAL A 72 18.64 14.10 20.33
N ASP A 73 19.03 15.28 20.80
CA ASP A 73 18.45 15.92 21.99
C ASP A 73 17.20 16.77 21.69
N THR A 74 16.95 17.10 20.41
CA THR A 74 15.80 17.88 19.96
C THR A 74 14.47 17.16 20.19
N GLU A 75 13.41 17.93 20.45
CA GLU A 75 12.03 17.42 20.48
C GLU A 75 11.57 17.18 19.04
N LEU A 76 11.08 15.97 18.76
CA LEU A 76 10.68 15.56 17.42
C LEU A 76 9.17 15.34 17.31
N ASN A 77 8.43 15.27 18.42
CA ASN A 77 6.99 15.02 18.39
C ASN A 77 6.26 16.10 17.57
N GLY A 78 5.40 15.67 16.66
CA GLY A 78 4.64 16.53 15.77
C GLY A 78 5.44 17.11 14.58
N LYS A 79 6.75 16.83 14.47
CA LYS A 79 7.54 17.26 13.32
C LYS A 79 7.29 16.35 12.12
N ARG A 80 7.25 16.96 10.93
CA ARG A 80 7.17 16.23 9.66
C ARG A 80 8.57 15.73 9.29
N ILE A 81 8.64 14.50 8.81
CA ILE A 81 9.89 13.85 8.40
C ILE A 81 9.74 13.22 7.03
N LYS A 82 10.86 13.12 6.33
CA LYS A 82 11.00 12.35 5.10
C LYS A 82 12.15 11.37 5.24
N VAL A 83 11.92 10.10 4.94
CA VAL A 83 12.95 9.06 4.98
C VAL A 83 13.44 8.83 3.56
N ILE A 84 14.72 9.07 3.35
CA ILE A 84 15.37 8.99 2.05
C ILE A 84 16.34 7.81 2.06
N MET A 85 16.23 6.94 1.07
CA MET A 85 17.19 5.90 0.77
C MET A 85 18.17 6.42 -0.26
N LYS A 86 19.44 6.50 0.13
CA LYS A 86 20.55 6.77 -0.76
C LYS A 86 21.38 5.51 -0.94
N GLN A 87 21.48 5.03 -2.17
CA GLN A 87 22.28 3.85 -2.50
C GLN A 87 23.21 4.14 -3.67
N SER A 88 24.49 3.82 -3.49
CA SER A 88 25.49 3.86 -4.54
C SER A 88 25.84 2.46 -5.05
N TYR A 89 26.15 2.37 -6.33
CA TYR A 89 26.45 1.12 -7.03
C TYR A 89 27.57 1.32 -8.06
N SER A 90 28.26 0.25 -8.42
CA SER A 90 29.30 0.28 -9.44
C SER A 90 28.69 0.36 -10.84
N LYS A 91 29.18 1.28 -11.68
CA LYS A 91 28.83 1.35 -13.11
C LYS A 91 29.94 0.70 -13.94
N GLY A 92 29.76 -0.58 -14.22
CA GLY A 92 30.57 -1.31 -15.19
C GLY A 92 31.89 -1.90 -14.67
N LEU A 93 32.66 -2.45 -15.60
CA LEU A 93 33.97 -3.06 -15.36
C LEU A 93 34.99 -2.00 -14.98
N LEU A 94 35.82 -2.30 -13.98
CA LEU A 94 36.94 -1.45 -13.58
C LEU A 94 37.99 -1.44 -14.70
N PHE A 95 38.03 -0.37 -15.49
CA PHE A 95 39.11 -0.14 -16.42
C PHE A 95 40.31 0.52 -15.71
N PRO A 96 41.55 0.20 -16.10
CA PRO A 96 42.71 1.02 -15.73
C PRO A 96 42.45 2.46 -16.16
N SER A 97 42.87 3.43 -15.35
CA SER A 97 42.79 4.84 -15.71
C SER A 97 43.39 5.12 -17.09
N ASP A 98 42.71 5.90 -17.93
CA ASP A 98 43.24 6.42 -19.21
C ASP A 98 44.48 7.30 -19.01
N THR A 99 44.67 7.80 -17.79
CA THR A 99 45.92 8.42 -17.34
C THR A 99 46.71 7.40 -16.53
N VAL A 100 47.69 6.76 -17.20
CA VAL A 100 48.77 6.04 -16.52
C VAL A 100 49.68 7.08 -15.88
N LEU A 101 49.34 7.54 -14.67
CA LEU A 101 50.30 8.28 -13.86
C LEU A 101 51.37 7.29 -13.40
N PRO A 102 52.67 7.52 -13.64
CA PRO A 102 53.72 6.74 -13.01
C PRO A 102 53.64 7.00 -11.50
N SER A 103 52.96 6.09 -10.83
CA SER A 103 52.60 6.10 -9.42
C SER A 103 52.88 4.69 -8.91
N ALA A 104 53.36 4.56 -7.68
CA ALA A 104 53.51 3.24 -7.05
C ALA A 104 52.15 2.55 -6.84
N ASP A 105 51.05 3.32 -6.89
CA ASP A 105 49.68 2.88 -6.67
C ASP A 105 48.89 2.86 -8.00
N LEU A 106 48.18 1.77 -8.25
CA LEU A 106 47.19 1.62 -9.32
C LEU A 106 45.87 2.28 -8.91
N TYR A 107 45.45 3.34 -9.61
CA TYR A 107 44.13 3.95 -9.42
C TYR A 107 43.15 3.37 -10.44
N CYS A 108 42.16 2.63 -9.97
CA CYS A 108 41.06 2.14 -10.80
C CYS A 108 40.09 3.29 -11.13
N GLY A 109 39.64 3.36 -12.39
CA GLY A 109 38.60 4.32 -12.80
C GLY A 109 37.23 3.86 -12.30
N TYR A 110 36.94 4.03 -11.01
CA TYR A 110 35.62 3.69 -10.45
C TYR A 110 34.58 4.70 -10.95
N GLN A 111 33.70 4.29 -11.86
CA GLN A 111 32.46 5.01 -12.12
C GLN A 111 31.39 4.50 -11.17
N SER A 112 30.80 5.37 -10.36
CA SER A 112 29.71 5.02 -9.45
C SER A 112 28.41 5.70 -9.88
N GLY A 113 27.30 4.99 -9.72
CA GLY A 113 25.97 5.56 -9.74
C GLY A 113 25.49 5.81 -8.31
N VAL A 114 24.65 6.83 -8.14
CA VAL A 114 23.96 7.11 -6.88
C VAL A 114 22.49 7.30 -7.19
N ILE A 115 21.64 6.63 -6.42
CA ILE A 115 20.20 6.81 -6.43
C ILE A 115 19.78 7.31 -5.07
N GLU A 116 18.90 8.30 -5.09
CA GLU A 116 18.29 8.89 -3.92
C GLU A 116 16.79 8.86 -4.12
N MET A 117 16.06 8.22 -3.20
CA MET A 117 14.62 8.07 -3.30
C MET A 117 13.95 8.13 -1.94
N SER A 118 12.83 8.83 -1.87
CA SER A 118 12.04 8.91 -0.64
C SER A 118 11.22 7.62 -0.46
N LEU A 119 11.37 6.96 0.70
CA LEU A 119 10.64 5.75 1.06
C LEU A 119 9.37 6.04 1.86
N PHE A 120 9.40 7.10 2.68
CA PHE A 120 8.32 7.44 3.60
C PHE A 120 8.29 8.94 3.87
N CYS A 121 7.09 9.49 4.03
CA CYS A 121 6.86 10.85 4.49
C CYS A 121 5.71 10.81 5.50
N GLY A 122 5.89 11.47 6.63
CA GLY A 122 4.91 11.41 7.71
C GLY A 122 5.21 12.33 8.87
N THR A 123 4.41 12.23 9.91
CA THR A 123 4.54 13.02 11.14
C THR A 123 4.97 12.13 12.29
N VAL A 124 5.97 12.58 13.04
CA VAL A 124 6.43 11.90 14.26
C VAL A 124 5.33 11.96 15.32
N ASN A 125 4.82 10.79 15.68
CA ASN A 125 3.81 10.66 16.73
C ASN A 125 4.45 10.56 18.12
N SER A 126 5.58 9.86 18.23
CA SER A 126 6.32 9.69 19.48
C SER A 126 7.83 9.65 19.26
N SER A 127 8.57 10.29 20.16
CA SER A 127 10.03 10.35 20.16
C SER A 127 10.59 10.20 21.59
N SER A 128 10.45 9.00 22.13
CA SER A 128 10.70 8.73 23.55
C SER A 128 12.12 8.20 23.81
N ARG A 129 12.78 8.68 24.87
CA ARG A 129 14.06 8.12 25.33
C ARG A 129 13.84 6.72 25.91
N GLN A 130 14.66 5.77 25.49
CA GLN A 130 14.71 4.42 26.04
C GLN A 130 15.36 4.42 27.43
N LYS A 131 15.26 3.30 28.16
CA LYS A 131 15.74 3.18 29.56
C LYS A 131 17.21 3.57 29.74
N ASN A 132 18.04 3.37 28.71
CA ASN A 132 19.47 3.71 28.69
C ASN A 132 19.74 5.22 28.46
N ARG A 133 18.71 6.05 28.27
CA ARG A 133 18.72 7.52 28.06
C ARG A 133 19.50 8.05 26.85
N ALA A 134 20.40 7.25 26.28
CA ALA A 134 21.22 7.59 25.11
C ALA A 134 20.50 7.32 23.78
N VAL A 135 19.55 6.37 23.77
CA VAL A 135 18.78 6.01 22.57
C VAL A 135 17.39 6.63 22.65
N LYS A 136 16.94 7.23 21.56
CA LYS A 136 15.57 7.72 21.36
C LYS A 136 14.90 6.88 20.28
N GLU A 137 13.69 6.41 20.54
CA GLU A 137 12.87 5.68 19.58
C GLU A 137 11.85 6.64 18.97
N ILE A 138 11.85 6.69 17.64
CA ILE A 138 10.95 7.51 16.83
C ILE A 138 9.90 6.58 16.22
N ILE A 139 8.64 6.92 16.44
CA ILE A 139 7.48 6.31 15.79
C ILE A 139 6.78 7.41 15.00
N ALA A 140 6.65 7.22 13.69
CA ALA A 140 6.00 8.16 12.80
C ALA A 140 4.96 7.45 11.94
N TYR A 141 3.90 8.18 11.60
CA TYR A 141 2.83 7.70 10.71
C TYR A 141 2.68 8.63 9.52
N ASP A 142 2.25 8.08 8.39
CA ASP A 142 1.90 8.89 7.22
C ASP A 142 0.57 9.65 7.41
N ASP A 143 0.17 10.44 6.42
CA ASP A 143 -1.02 11.30 6.53
C ASP A 143 -2.34 10.52 6.52
N LEU A 144 -2.37 9.24 6.14
CA LEU A 144 -3.58 8.41 6.29
C LEU A 144 -3.91 8.18 7.77
N TYR A 145 -2.91 8.24 8.66
CA TYR A 145 -3.17 8.25 10.09
C TYR A 145 -3.97 9.49 10.53
N LEU A 146 -3.74 10.66 9.91
CA LEU A 146 -4.55 11.84 10.21
C LEU A 146 -6.01 11.65 9.75
N ALA A 147 -6.24 10.93 8.66
CA ALA A 147 -7.58 10.59 8.20
C ALA A 147 -8.31 9.66 9.19
N SER A 148 -7.59 8.75 9.85
CA SER A 148 -8.18 7.86 10.88
C SER A 148 -8.47 8.57 12.21
N GLN A 149 -7.86 9.74 12.46
CA GLN A 149 -8.15 10.54 13.66
C GLN A 149 -9.32 11.52 13.49
N LYS A 150 -9.84 11.71 12.27
CA LYS A 150 -10.93 12.67 12.00
C LYS A 150 -12.27 11.96 11.85
N TYR A 151 -13.24 12.36 12.66
CA TYR A 151 -14.61 11.85 12.57
C TYR A 151 -15.37 12.44 11.39
N ALA A 152 -16.05 11.57 10.66
CA ALA A 152 -16.74 11.89 9.42
C ALA A 152 -18.24 12.17 9.60
N TYR A 153 -18.83 11.87 10.76
CA TYR A 153 -20.30 11.93 10.96
C TYR A 153 -20.92 13.27 10.58
N ASN A 154 -20.48 14.36 11.22
CA ASN A 154 -21.01 15.71 10.97
C ASN A 154 -20.76 16.16 9.53
N TYR A 155 -19.61 15.77 9.00
CA TYR A 155 -19.16 16.11 7.67
C TYR A 155 -20.03 15.46 6.59
N PHE A 156 -20.19 14.14 6.66
CA PHE A 156 -20.96 13.37 5.69
C PHE A 156 -22.47 13.65 5.79
N THR A 157 -22.95 13.93 7.00
CA THR A 157 -24.33 14.41 7.22
C THR A 157 -24.58 15.74 6.50
N SER A 158 -23.64 16.67 6.59
CA SER A 158 -23.74 17.96 5.88
C SER A 158 -23.71 17.76 4.37
N LEU A 159 -22.84 16.87 3.88
CA LEU A 159 -22.78 16.50 2.46
C LEU A 159 -24.13 15.98 1.94
N ALA A 160 -24.78 15.09 2.70
CA ALA A 160 -26.09 14.55 2.34
C ALA A 160 -27.23 15.59 2.35
N ILE A 161 -27.08 16.71 3.08
CA ILE A 161 -28.06 17.81 3.12
C ILE A 161 -27.88 18.73 1.91
N TYR A 162 -26.65 19.16 1.66
CA TYR A 162 -26.36 20.20 0.67
C TYR A 162 -26.08 19.66 -0.73
N SER A 163 -25.62 18.41 -0.83
CA SER A 163 -25.29 17.73 -2.09
C SER A 163 -25.76 16.27 -2.05
N PRO A 164 -27.08 16.02 -1.95
CA PRO A 164 -27.64 14.67 -1.87
C PRO A 164 -27.34 13.82 -3.12
N LYS A 165 -27.08 14.47 -4.25
CA LYS A 165 -26.49 13.87 -5.43
C LYS A 165 -25.08 14.38 -5.59
N ILE A 166 -24.11 13.48 -5.51
CA ILE A 166 -22.68 13.81 -5.62
C ILE A 166 -21.97 12.75 -6.46
N SER A 167 -21.09 13.19 -7.35
CA SER A 167 -20.24 12.26 -8.09
C SER A 167 -19.20 11.60 -7.17
N LEU A 168 -18.80 10.38 -7.50
CA LEU A 168 -17.72 9.72 -6.74
C LEU A 168 -16.38 10.48 -6.88
N TYR A 169 -16.14 11.14 -8.02
CA TYR A 169 -15.00 12.05 -8.19
C TYR A 169 -15.02 13.19 -7.16
N ASP A 170 -16.13 13.91 -7.05
CA ASP A 170 -16.26 15.02 -6.11
C ASP A 170 -16.12 14.51 -4.68
N LEU A 171 -16.73 13.37 -4.34
CA LEU A 171 -16.59 12.76 -3.03
C LEU A 171 -15.11 12.50 -2.69
N ARG A 172 -14.32 11.94 -3.61
CA ARG A 172 -12.88 11.72 -3.40
C ARG A 172 -12.14 13.02 -3.10
N VAL A 173 -12.34 14.02 -3.96
CA VAL A 173 -11.76 15.37 -3.84
C VAL A 173 -12.07 15.93 -2.44
N TYR A 174 -13.33 15.84 -2.04
CA TYR A 174 -13.81 16.25 -0.73
C TYR A 174 -13.18 15.44 0.43
N LEU A 175 -13.05 14.12 0.34
CA LEU A 175 -12.40 13.30 1.37
C LEU A 175 -10.90 13.60 1.51
N CYS A 176 -10.17 13.68 0.40
CA CYS A 176 -8.73 13.94 0.41
C CYS A 176 -8.39 15.33 0.95
N SER A 177 -9.17 16.36 0.59
CA SER A 177 -8.96 17.73 1.10
C SER A 177 -9.15 17.89 2.61
N ASN A 178 -9.76 16.90 3.30
CA ASN A 178 -9.89 16.95 4.76
C ASN A 178 -8.56 16.72 5.48
N PHE A 179 -7.63 15.96 4.92
CA PHE A 179 -6.37 15.61 5.59
C PHE A 179 -5.12 15.95 4.77
N LEU A 180 -5.26 16.15 3.46
CA LEU A 180 -4.19 16.62 2.58
C LEU A 180 -4.43 18.08 2.19
N LYS A 181 -3.33 18.82 1.99
CA LYS A 181 -3.38 20.17 1.41
C LYS A 181 -3.36 20.07 -0.12
N ASP A 182 -4.13 20.91 -0.79
CA ASP A 182 -4.05 21.19 -2.24
C ASP A 182 -4.08 19.99 -3.21
N TYR A 183 -4.79 18.90 -2.87
CA TYR A 183 -4.98 17.75 -3.76
C TYR A 183 -3.66 17.07 -4.21
N ASP A 184 -2.76 16.81 -3.25
CA ASP A 184 -1.43 16.27 -3.52
C ASP A 184 -1.43 14.77 -3.89
N TYR A 185 -1.72 14.48 -5.17
CA TYR A 185 -1.68 13.14 -5.77
C TYR A 185 -0.31 12.83 -6.39
N GLU A 186 0.12 11.57 -6.31
CA GLU A 186 1.29 11.11 -7.06
C GLU A 186 1.05 11.20 -8.58
N ASN A 187 -0.16 10.85 -9.03
CA ASN A 187 -0.65 11.03 -10.40
C ASN A 187 -2.16 11.27 -10.37
N GLU A 188 -2.72 11.92 -11.41
CA GLU A 188 -4.18 12.05 -11.54
C GLU A 188 -4.81 10.66 -11.61
N PHE A 189 -5.65 10.36 -10.62
CA PHE A 189 -6.40 9.12 -10.57
C PHE A 189 -7.76 9.31 -11.22
N THR A 190 -8.04 8.49 -12.23
CA THR A 190 -9.37 8.37 -12.84
C THR A 190 -9.94 7.02 -12.42
N GLY A 191 -10.76 7.03 -11.37
CA GLY A 191 -11.48 5.84 -10.91
C GLY A 191 -12.52 5.42 -11.95
N PHE A 192 -12.78 4.11 -12.06
CA PHE A 192 -13.75 3.62 -13.05
C PHE A 192 -15.18 4.05 -12.73
N ASN A 193 -15.45 4.38 -11.47
CA ASN A 193 -16.76 4.75 -10.95
C ASN A 193 -16.88 6.27 -10.74
N ASP A 194 -15.83 7.05 -11.03
CA ASP A 194 -15.78 8.48 -10.73
C ASP A 194 -16.93 9.29 -11.36
N SER A 195 -17.41 8.89 -12.55
CA SER A 195 -18.53 9.54 -13.23
C SER A 195 -19.91 9.18 -12.66
N ASN A 196 -19.99 8.13 -11.84
CA ASN A 196 -21.26 7.72 -11.25
C ASN A 196 -21.64 8.63 -10.08
N GLU A 197 -22.94 8.92 -9.99
CA GLU A 197 -23.51 9.73 -8.91
C GLU A 197 -24.08 8.85 -7.80
N LEU A 198 -23.79 9.23 -6.56
CA LEU A 198 -24.42 8.68 -5.37
C LEU A 198 -25.78 9.36 -5.15
N SER A 199 -26.79 8.59 -4.76
CA SER A 199 -28.09 9.11 -4.32
C SER A 199 -28.23 8.97 -2.81
N LEU A 200 -27.63 9.92 -2.07
CA LEU A 200 -27.57 9.91 -0.60
C LEU A 200 -28.92 10.29 0.01
N LYS A 201 -29.31 9.60 1.09
CA LYS A 201 -30.47 9.96 1.92
C LYS A 201 -30.07 10.23 3.35
N LEU A 202 -30.43 11.42 3.86
CA LEU A 202 -30.07 11.89 5.21
C LEU A 202 -30.46 10.89 6.32
N ASP A 203 -31.65 10.31 6.25
CA ASP A 203 -32.12 9.35 7.26
C ASP A 203 -31.26 8.08 7.28
N LEU A 204 -30.78 7.63 6.11
CA LEU A 204 -29.90 6.48 6.00
C LEU A 204 -28.53 6.81 6.59
N VAL A 205 -27.96 7.96 6.23
CA VAL A 205 -26.67 8.43 6.77
C VAL A 205 -26.69 8.45 8.29
N LYS A 206 -27.72 9.04 8.90
CA LYS A 206 -27.86 9.08 10.38
C LYS A 206 -28.01 7.71 11.01
N SER A 207 -28.53 6.72 10.28
CA SER A 207 -28.73 5.36 10.77
C SER A 207 -27.51 4.45 10.60
N VAL A 208 -26.70 4.68 9.56
CA VAL A 208 -25.53 3.88 9.20
C VAL A 208 -24.28 4.39 9.92
N PHE A 209 -24.11 5.71 9.98
CA PHE A 209 -22.93 6.33 10.58
C PHE A 209 -23.09 6.46 12.09
N ASN A 210 -21.99 6.23 12.81
CA ASN A 210 -21.87 6.55 14.21
C ASN A 210 -20.84 7.67 14.40
N ASP A 211 -20.77 8.25 15.61
CA ASP A 211 -19.84 9.34 15.92
C ASP A 211 -18.36 8.92 15.86
N LYS A 212 -18.06 7.63 15.66
CA LYS A 212 -16.71 7.09 15.56
C LYS A 212 -16.27 6.81 14.13
N THR A 213 -17.17 6.82 13.14
CA THR A 213 -16.81 6.62 11.74
C THR A 213 -15.85 7.71 11.30
N THR A 214 -14.71 7.31 10.73
CA THR A 214 -13.60 8.19 10.40
C THR A 214 -13.57 8.55 8.91
N ILE A 215 -12.76 9.55 8.55
CA ILE A 215 -12.51 9.88 7.14
C ILE A 215 -11.77 8.72 6.44
N ALA A 216 -10.92 7.97 7.15
CA ALA A 216 -10.27 6.78 6.60
C ALA A 216 -11.28 5.68 6.23
N ASP A 217 -12.33 5.47 7.04
CA ASP A 217 -13.39 4.50 6.73
C ASP A 217 -14.16 4.88 5.45
N LEU A 218 -14.45 6.17 5.29
CA LEU A 218 -15.08 6.70 4.08
C LEU A 218 -14.18 6.60 2.86
N LEU A 219 -12.89 6.92 3.01
CA LEU A 219 -11.92 6.78 1.93
C LEU A 219 -11.77 5.32 1.53
N SER A 220 -11.76 4.41 2.49
CA SER A 220 -11.74 2.97 2.26
C SER A 220 -12.97 2.51 1.47
N ALA A 221 -14.16 2.98 1.88
CA ALA A 221 -15.38 2.71 1.15
C ALA A 221 -15.37 3.29 -0.28
N TYR A 222 -14.84 4.50 -0.49
CA TYR A 222 -14.67 5.06 -1.83
C TYR A 222 -13.72 4.23 -2.69
N CYS A 223 -12.59 3.81 -2.12
CA CYS A 223 -11.59 3.01 -2.81
C CYS A 223 -12.14 1.63 -3.19
N GLU A 224 -12.92 1.02 -2.30
CA GLU A 224 -13.62 -0.23 -2.56
C GLU A 224 -14.56 -0.07 -3.77
N LEU A 225 -15.36 1.01 -3.82
CA LEU A 225 -16.23 1.27 -4.99
C LEU A 225 -15.46 1.51 -6.29
N ASN A 226 -14.16 1.82 -6.23
CA ASN A 226 -13.29 2.01 -7.39
C ASN A 226 -12.25 0.87 -7.53
N ALA A 227 -12.49 -0.29 -6.90
CA ALA A 227 -11.61 -1.47 -6.85
C ALA A 227 -10.13 -1.09 -6.75
N CYS A 228 -9.85 -0.10 -5.92
CA CYS A 228 -8.52 0.43 -5.70
C CYS A 228 -8.18 0.43 -4.21
N PHE A 229 -6.94 0.77 -3.92
CA PHE A 229 -6.38 0.94 -2.58
C PHE A 229 -5.75 2.32 -2.51
N ALA A 230 -5.60 2.87 -1.31
CA ALA A 230 -4.88 4.13 -1.12
C ALA A 230 -3.65 3.91 -0.24
N ILE A 231 -2.50 4.42 -0.69
CA ILE A 231 -1.28 4.50 0.12
C ILE A 231 -0.67 5.91 0.01
N MET A 232 0.16 6.27 0.99
CA MET A 232 1.01 7.46 0.87
C MET A 232 2.33 7.08 0.21
N SER A 233 2.71 7.83 -0.82
CA SER A 233 4.03 7.75 -1.43
C SER A 233 5.10 8.30 -0.49
N GLY A 234 6.36 7.93 -0.73
CA GLY A 234 7.49 8.48 0.03
C GLY A 234 7.67 10.00 -0.12
N GLU A 235 7.02 10.61 -1.12
CA GLU A 235 6.98 12.06 -1.32
C GLU A 235 5.92 12.75 -0.44
N GLY A 236 5.05 12.00 0.23
CA GLY A 236 3.93 12.53 1.01
C GLY A 236 2.67 12.79 0.20
N LYS A 237 2.61 12.23 -1.02
CA LYS A 237 1.44 12.32 -1.91
C LYS A 237 0.59 11.07 -1.81
N ILE A 238 -0.72 11.19 -1.94
CA ILE A 238 -1.60 10.02 -1.97
C ILE A 238 -1.54 9.35 -3.34
N LYS A 239 -1.50 8.02 -3.34
CA LYS A 239 -1.46 7.15 -4.52
C LYS A 239 -2.63 6.18 -4.43
N PHE A 240 -3.50 6.22 -5.44
CA PHE A 240 -4.49 5.16 -5.62
C PHE A 240 -3.90 4.06 -6.48
N ILE A 241 -3.98 2.82 -5.98
CA ILE A 241 -3.43 1.64 -6.64
C ILE A 241 -4.57 0.73 -7.05
N GLN A 242 -4.59 0.36 -8.32
CA GLN A 242 -5.39 -0.74 -8.83
C GLN A 242 -4.45 -1.90 -9.13
N ILE A 243 -4.74 -3.08 -8.59
CA ILE A 243 -3.95 -4.30 -8.84
C ILE A 243 -4.42 -5.03 -10.11
N LEU A 244 -4.82 -4.26 -11.13
CA LEU A 244 -5.18 -4.75 -12.46
C LEU A 244 -3.92 -4.77 -13.32
N ASN A 245 -3.50 -5.96 -13.78
CA ASN A 245 -2.26 -6.15 -14.54
C ASN A 245 -1.03 -5.48 -13.90
N PRO A 246 -0.74 -5.75 -12.61
CA PRO A 246 0.35 -5.09 -11.91
C PRO A 246 1.70 -5.49 -12.49
N LYS A 247 2.68 -4.59 -12.36
CA LYS A 247 4.06 -4.89 -12.72
C LYS A 247 4.55 -6.06 -11.87
N THR A 248 5.13 -7.06 -12.52
CA THR A 248 5.62 -8.28 -11.88
C THR A 248 7.14 -8.25 -11.74
N GLU A 249 7.66 -8.42 -10.52
CA GLU A 249 9.09 -8.61 -10.26
C GLU A 249 9.39 -10.10 -10.07
N VAL A 250 10.41 -10.61 -10.76
CA VAL A 250 10.89 -11.99 -10.57
C VAL A 250 11.93 -12.00 -9.43
N VAL A 251 11.72 -12.86 -8.45
CA VAL A 251 12.58 -13.01 -7.28
C VAL A 251 13.21 -14.40 -7.29
N ASP A 252 14.52 -14.42 -7.49
CA ASP A 252 15.31 -15.67 -7.52
C ASP A 252 15.98 -15.97 -6.18
N ASN A 253 16.13 -14.97 -5.30
CA ASN A 253 16.86 -15.09 -4.05
C ASN A 253 16.05 -14.53 -2.88
N TYR A 254 15.78 -15.37 -1.88
CA TYR A 254 15.06 -15.06 -0.66
C TYR A 254 15.74 -15.72 0.55
N SER A 255 15.44 -15.24 1.74
CA SER A 255 15.95 -15.77 3.01
C SER A 255 14.99 -16.71 3.71
N ASN A 256 13.68 -16.45 3.54
CA ASN A 256 12.60 -17.33 3.97
C ASN A 256 11.44 -17.21 2.98
N LEU A 257 10.70 -18.29 2.78
CA LEU A 257 9.51 -18.35 1.93
C LEU A 257 8.54 -19.39 2.49
N ASP A 258 7.38 -18.92 2.90
CA ASP A 258 6.23 -19.73 3.30
C ASP A 258 5.08 -19.42 2.32
N PHE A 259 4.35 -20.44 1.85
CA PHE A 259 3.18 -20.24 0.98
C PHE A 259 2.15 -21.34 1.19
N GLU A 260 0.90 -21.01 0.88
CA GLU A 260 -0.21 -21.96 0.93
C GLU A 260 -0.19 -22.90 -0.30
N GLU A 261 -0.67 -24.13 -0.13
CA GLU A 261 -0.75 -25.11 -1.23
C GLU A 261 -1.78 -24.71 -2.31
N TYR A 262 -2.73 -23.83 -1.95
CA TYR A 262 -3.80 -23.37 -2.82
C TYR A 262 -3.52 -21.98 -3.40
N THR A 263 -4.24 -21.66 -4.47
CA THR A 263 -4.38 -20.31 -5.01
C THR A 263 -5.78 -19.83 -4.67
N THR A 264 -5.94 -18.55 -4.33
CA THR A 264 -7.26 -17.95 -4.14
C THR A 264 -8.11 -18.14 -5.39
N ARG A 265 -9.39 -18.46 -5.18
CA ARG A 265 -10.33 -18.73 -6.28
C ARG A 265 -10.82 -17.43 -6.89
N SER A 266 -11.16 -17.51 -8.18
CA SER A 266 -11.87 -16.45 -8.88
C SER A 266 -13.08 -16.02 -8.08
N ILE A 267 -13.27 -14.72 -7.94
CA ILE A 267 -14.54 -14.16 -7.47
C ILE A 267 -15.54 -14.42 -8.60
N ASN A 268 -16.69 -14.99 -8.26
CA ASN A 268 -17.76 -15.27 -9.24
C ASN A 268 -19.11 -14.68 -8.81
N LEU A 269 -19.26 -14.23 -7.56
CA LEU A 269 -20.42 -13.49 -7.06
C LEU A 269 -19.99 -12.26 -6.23
N ILE A 270 -20.72 -11.16 -6.39
CA ILE A 270 -20.59 -9.95 -5.58
C ILE A 270 -21.92 -9.62 -4.89
N LYS A 271 -21.83 -9.06 -3.69
CA LYS A 271 -22.99 -8.63 -2.89
C LYS A 271 -22.68 -7.30 -2.19
N PHE A 272 -23.41 -6.25 -2.54
CA PHE A 272 -23.27 -4.92 -1.95
C PHE A 272 -24.48 -4.54 -1.12
N LYS A 273 -24.24 -4.04 0.09
CA LYS A 273 -25.29 -3.51 0.98
C LYS A 273 -25.76 -2.12 0.51
N TYR A 274 -27.07 -1.89 0.47
CA TYR A 274 -27.69 -0.59 0.15
C TYR A 274 -29.00 -0.36 0.90
N ASN A 275 -29.50 0.88 0.89
CA ASN A 275 -30.76 1.25 1.53
C ASN A 275 -30.90 0.66 2.94
N LYS A 276 -29.88 0.89 3.77
CA LYS A 276 -29.68 0.33 5.11
C LYS A 276 -29.50 -1.18 5.19
N ASP A 277 -30.45 -2.00 4.77
CA ASP A 277 -30.46 -3.47 4.99
C ASP A 277 -30.79 -4.28 3.73
N SER A 278 -30.87 -3.62 2.56
CA SER A 278 -31.07 -4.29 1.28
C SER A 278 -29.73 -4.72 0.69
N TYR A 279 -29.74 -5.71 -0.20
CA TYR A 279 -28.55 -6.19 -0.89
C TYR A 279 -28.76 -6.22 -2.39
N PHE A 280 -27.77 -5.74 -3.12
CA PHE A 280 -27.65 -5.91 -4.56
C PHE A 280 -26.64 -7.04 -4.80
N SER A 281 -27.08 -8.09 -5.47
CA SER A 281 -26.23 -9.25 -5.80
C SER A 281 -26.09 -9.39 -7.31
N TYR A 282 -24.90 -9.77 -7.76
CA TYR A 282 -24.62 -10.02 -9.18
C TYR A 282 -23.50 -11.06 -9.32
N GLY A 283 -23.55 -11.88 -10.36
CA GLY A 283 -22.44 -12.79 -10.70
C GLY A 283 -22.83 -13.97 -11.57
N HIS A 284 -21.86 -14.84 -11.83
CA HIS A 284 -21.95 -15.97 -12.75
C HIS A 284 -22.12 -17.26 -11.96
N THR A 285 -23.27 -17.93 -12.12
CA THR A 285 -23.66 -19.11 -11.33
C THR A 285 -23.24 -20.44 -11.96
N GLU A 286 -22.27 -20.44 -12.88
CA GLU A 286 -21.91 -21.63 -13.67
C GLU A 286 -20.88 -22.55 -12.99
N GLU A 287 -20.23 -22.11 -11.90
CA GLU A 287 -19.22 -22.92 -11.17
C GLU A 287 -19.82 -23.72 -10.01
N GLU A 288 -19.32 -24.94 -9.79
CA GLU A 288 -19.76 -25.84 -8.70
C GLU A 288 -19.47 -25.29 -7.29
N LYS A 289 -18.44 -24.46 -7.14
CA LYS A 289 -18.08 -23.80 -5.88
C LYS A 289 -17.98 -22.30 -6.08
N GLN A 290 -18.72 -21.55 -5.28
CA GLN A 290 -18.82 -20.11 -5.39
C GLN A 290 -17.85 -19.40 -4.43
N SER A 291 -17.30 -18.28 -4.88
CA SER A 291 -16.45 -17.37 -4.10
C SER A 291 -17.11 -16.00 -4.07
N TRP A 292 -17.62 -15.63 -2.90
CA TRP A 292 -18.48 -14.48 -2.69
C TRP A 292 -17.70 -13.28 -2.17
N TYR A 293 -17.68 -12.20 -2.95
CA TYR A 293 -17.25 -10.90 -2.46
C TYR A 293 -18.42 -10.18 -1.79
N ILE A 294 -18.45 -10.21 -0.46
CA ILE A 294 -19.50 -9.55 0.34
C ILE A 294 -18.97 -8.21 0.84
N SER A 295 -19.63 -7.14 0.42
CA SER A 295 -19.27 -5.77 0.75
C SER A 295 -20.29 -5.13 1.69
N ASP A 296 -19.82 -4.80 2.89
CA ASP A 296 -20.52 -3.95 3.88
C ASP A 296 -20.13 -2.47 3.71
N ASN A 297 -20.07 -2.00 2.46
CA ASN A 297 -19.67 -0.63 2.15
C ASN A 297 -20.63 0.41 2.76
N ILE A 298 -20.09 1.30 3.59
CA ILE A 298 -20.88 2.28 4.35
C ILE A 298 -21.49 3.38 3.46
N ILE A 299 -20.91 3.67 2.29
CA ILE A 299 -21.41 4.68 1.37
C ILE A 299 -22.64 4.15 0.64
N THR A 300 -22.57 2.93 0.09
CA THR A 300 -23.71 2.32 -0.62
C THR A 300 -24.88 2.04 0.31
N ALA A 301 -24.62 1.69 1.58
CA ALA A 301 -25.64 1.56 2.61
C ALA A 301 -26.48 2.84 2.83
N CYS A 302 -25.89 4.02 2.52
CA CYS A 302 -26.55 5.32 2.62
C CYS A 302 -27.29 5.75 1.35
N CYS A 303 -27.20 4.97 0.28
CA CYS A 303 -27.80 5.26 -1.01
C CYS A 303 -29.16 4.58 -1.17
N THR A 304 -30.08 5.25 -1.87
CA THR A 304 -31.39 4.67 -2.23
C THR A 304 -31.35 3.80 -3.47
N ASP A 305 -30.37 4.03 -4.36
CA ASP A 305 -30.11 3.26 -5.56
C ASP A 305 -28.59 3.15 -5.76
N ILE A 306 -28.13 1.97 -6.14
CA ILE A 306 -26.72 1.65 -6.39
C ILE A 306 -26.52 0.86 -7.69
N ALA A 307 -27.57 0.66 -8.50
CA ALA A 307 -27.51 -0.19 -9.68
C ALA A 307 -26.39 0.25 -10.63
N GLY A 308 -26.32 1.54 -10.98
CA GLY A 308 -25.27 2.08 -11.86
C GLY A 308 -23.85 1.90 -11.28
N ILE A 309 -23.68 2.08 -9.97
CA ILE A 309 -22.39 1.95 -9.28
C ILE A 309 -21.90 0.50 -9.29
N VAL A 310 -22.79 -0.45 -8.97
CA VAL A 310 -22.45 -1.87 -8.97
C VAL A 310 -22.30 -2.42 -10.38
N THR A 311 -23.11 -1.95 -11.34
CA THR A 311 -22.93 -2.27 -12.75
C THR A 311 -21.56 -1.82 -13.22
N SER A 312 -21.16 -0.58 -13.00
CA SER A 312 -19.83 -0.10 -13.42
C SER A 312 -18.67 -0.73 -12.63
N PHE A 313 -18.91 -1.16 -11.38
CA PHE A 313 -17.96 -1.96 -10.61
C PHE A 313 -17.66 -3.32 -11.25
N ASN A 314 -18.61 -3.89 -12.01
CA ASN A 314 -18.36 -5.10 -12.77
C ASN A 314 -18.06 -4.85 -14.27
N ASP A 315 -18.80 -3.99 -14.99
CA ASP A 315 -18.90 -4.01 -16.46
C ASP A 315 -18.21 -2.84 -17.20
N ASN A 316 -17.27 -2.14 -16.59
CA ASN A 316 -16.61 -1.07 -17.34
C ASN A 316 -15.61 -1.69 -18.40
N LYS A 317 -15.78 -1.30 -19.67
CA LYS A 317 -14.97 -1.68 -20.86
C LYS A 317 -14.61 -3.18 -21.01
N ASP A 318 -15.61 -4.01 -21.24
CA ASP A 318 -15.53 -5.39 -21.77
C ASP A 318 -15.32 -6.50 -20.72
N ASN A 319 -16.35 -6.62 -19.86
CA ASN A 319 -16.79 -7.77 -19.04
C ASN A 319 -15.94 -8.16 -17.82
N ASN A 320 -16.18 -7.53 -16.67
CA ASN A 320 -15.90 -8.03 -15.30
C ASN A 320 -14.55 -7.68 -14.66
N TYR A 321 -14.44 -6.48 -14.09
CA TYR A 321 -13.24 -6.03 -13.37
C TYR A 321 -12.90 -6.76 -12.09
N ILE A 322 -13.88 -7.38 -11.43
CA ILE A 322 -13.67 -8.13 -10.19
C ILE A 322 -13.77 -9.64 -10.36
N PHE A 323 -14.44 -10.11 -11.43
CA PHE A 323 -14.60 -11.53 -11.65
C PHE A 323 -13.37 -12.14 -12.37
N TYR A 324 -13.41 -13.45 -12.56
CA TYR A 324 -12.31 -14.25 -13.11
C TYR A 324 -11.04 -14.23 -12.23
N ASN A 325 -9.93 -14.69 -12.80
CA ASN A 325 -8.66 -14.87 -12.11
C ASN A 325 -7.86 -13.55 -11.94
N LEU A 326 -8.51 -12.38 -12.10
CA LEU A 326 -7.83 -11.08 -12.00
C LEU A 326 -7.19 -10.86 -10.61
N TYR A 327 -7.88 -11.32 -9.57
CA TYR A 327 -7.44 -11.26 -8.18
C TYR A 327 -7.04 -12.64 -7.63
N ALA A 328 -6.74 -13.61 -8.51
CA ALA A 328 -6.22 -14.89 -8.09
C ALA A 328 -4.72 -14.77 -7.76
N TYR A 329 -4.33 -15.15 -6.55
CA TYR A 329 -2.95 -15.16 -6.08
C TYR A 329 -2.73 -16.31 -5.11
N ARG A 330 -1.47 -16.69 -4.89
CA ARG A 330 -1.12 -17.65 -3.85
C ARG A 330 -0.79 -16.89 -2.56
N PRO A 331 -1.51 -17.10 -1.44
CA PRO A 331 -1.13 -16.51 -0.17
C PRO A 331 0.28 -16.95 0.22
N PHE A 332 1.09 -16.00 0.68
CA PHE A 332 2.51 -16.23 0.94
C PHE A 332 3.10 -15.22 1.93
N LYS A 333 4.29 -15.57 2.41
CA LYS A 333 5.17 -14.72 3.20
C LYS A 333 6.61 -14.97 2.78
N ALA A 334 7.31 -13.92 2.35
CA ALA A 334 8.70 -14.03 1.94
C ALA A 334 9.55 -12.91 2.54
N ASP A 335 10.78 -13.25 2.95
CA ASP A 335 11.80 -12.28 3.37
C ASP A 335 12.87 -12.19 2.26
N VAL A 336 12.87 -11.11 1.48
CA VAL A 336 13.77 -10.90 0.33
C VAL A 336 14.84 -9.84 0.62
N TYR A 337 16.01 -9.95 -0.02
CA TYR A 337 17.13 -9.03 0.23
C TYR A 337 17.08 -7.78 -0.65
N GLY A 338 17.29 -6.60 -0.04
CA GLY A 338 17.67 -5.35 -0.72
C GLY A 338 16.65 -4.71 -1.69
N ARG A 339 15.52 -5.35 -1.97
CA ARG A 339 14.50 -4.91 -2.94
C ARG A 339 13.58 -3.81 -2.38
N TRP A 340 14.15 -2.74 -1.85
CA TRP A 340 13.40 -1.65 -1.21
C TRP A 340 12.46 -0.89 -2.16
N TRP A 341 12.61 -1.07 -3.48
CA TRP A 341 11.72 -0.50 -4.51
C TRP A 341 10.38 -1.22 -4.68
N LEU A 342 10.20 -2.41 -4.07
CA LEU A 342 8.93 -3.15 -4.10
C LEU A 342 7.92 -2.48 -3.18
N GLU A 343 6.76 -2.12 -3.71
CA GLU A 343 5.67 -1.43 -3.00
C GLU A 343 4.44 -2.33 -2.83
N CYS A 344 3.56 -1.97 -1.91
CA CYS A 344 2.24 -2.60 -1.85
C CYS A 344 1.49 -2.42 -3.18
N GLY A 345 0.77 -3.45 -3.60
CA GLY A 345 0.05 -3.52 -4.88
C GLY A 345 0.88 -3.99 -6.08
N ASP A 346 2.19 -4.17 -5.92
CA ASP A 346 3.01 -4.85 -6.93
C ASP A 346 2.77 -6.36 -6.93
N LYS A 347 3.16 -7.04 -8.02
CA LYS A 347 3.16 -8.51 -8.09
C LYS A 347 4.59 -9.05 -8.03
N VAL A 348 4.76 -10.18 -7.38
CA VAL A 348 6.01 -10.92 -7.34
C VAL A 348 5.81 -12.33 -7.86
N SER A 349 6.84 -12.84 -8.54
CA SER A 349 6.96 -14.24 -8.94
C SER A 349 8.23 -14.79 -8.30
N ILE A 350 8.09 -15.58 -7.24
CA ILE A 350 9.22 -16.10 -6.47
C ILE A 350 9.53 -17.52 -6.93
N LYS A 351 10.74 -17.75 -7.46
CA LYS A 351 11.18 -19.09 -7.85
C LYS A 351 11.46 -19.90 -6.59
N THR A 352 10.80 -21.03 -6.40
CA THR A 352 10.94 -21.82 -5.17
C THR A 352 12.15 -22.76 -5.22
N GLY A 353 12.49 -23.26 -6.41
CA GLY A 353 13.45 -24.35 -6.61
C GLY A 353 12.85 -25.76 -6.51
N PHE A 354 11.54 -25.89 -6.26
CA PHE A 354 10.82 -27.16 -6.28
C PHE A 354 10.18 -27.44 -7.65
N THR A 355 9.98 -28.72 -7.98
CA THR A 355 9.43 -29.14 -9.27
C THR A 355 7.90 -29.13 -9.34
N ASP A 356 7.23 -29.23 -8.19
CA ASP A 356 5.77 -29.27 -8.05
C ASP A 356 5.16 -27.86 -8.01
N THR A 357 5.86 -26.89 -7.42
CA THR A 357 5.53 -25.47 -7.49
C THR A 357 6.79 -24.69 -7.89
N GLU A 358 7.06 -24.53 -9.19
CA GLU A 358 8.27 -23.83 -9.65
C GLU A 358 8.29 -22.36 -9.22
N THR A 359 7.12 -21.70 -9.23
CA THR A 359 6.95 -20.29 -8.87
C THR A 359 5.77 -20.06 -7.93
N VAL A 360 5.93 -19.10 -7.04
CA VAL A 360 4.84 -18.51 -6.24
C VAL A 360 4.51 -17.14 -6.81
N ASP A 361 3.36 -17.03 -7.47
CA ASP A 361 2.85 -15.78 -8.02
C ASP A 361 1.85 -15.13 -7.06
N SER A 362 2.17 -13.93 -6.58
CA SER A 362 1.33 -13.26 -5.60
C SER A 362 1.46 -11.73 -5.60
N PHE A 363 0.45 -11.05 -5.04
CA PHE A 363 0.47 -9.61 -4.84
C PHE A 363 1.19 -9.25 -3.55
N ILE A 364 1.75 -8.05 -3.45
CA ILE A 364 2.28 -7.52 -2.19
C ILE A 364 1.14 -6.77 -1.50
N LEU A 365 0.44 -7.42 -0.57
CA LEU A 365 -0.64 -6.78 0.20
C LEU A 365 -0.10 -6.03 1.42
N GLU A 366 0.98 -6.52 2.01
CA GLU A 366 1.74 -5.84 3.05
C GLU A 366 3.24 -5.97 2.76
N ARG A 367 3.97 -4.90 3.08
CA ARG A 367 5.43 -4.86 3.04
C ARG A 367 5.98 -4.34 4.36
N THR A 368 7.09 -4.91 4.80
CA THR A 368 7.89 -4.36 5.89
C THR A 368 9.37 -4.30 5.49
N LEU A 369 9.93 -3.10 5.40
CA LEU A 369 11.37 -2.88 5.24
C LEU A 369 12.02 -2.90 6.62
N LYS A 370 13.02 -3.77 6.82
CA LYS A 370 13.79 -3.84 8.06
C LYS A 370 15.27 -3.70 7.78
N GLY A 371 15.97 -2.97 8.64
CA GLY A 371 17.42 -2.86 8.60
C GLY A 371 17.91 -1.62 7.87
N THR A 372 19.23 -1.40 7.90
CA THR A 372 19.88 -0.28 7.20
C THR A 372 20.82 -0.79 6.13
N ASN A 373 21.93 -1.42 6.53
CA ASN A 373 22.90 -2.00 5.60
C ASN A 373 22.46 -3.39 5.14
N GLY A 374 22.00 -4.23 6.07
CA GLY A 374 21.52 -5.59 5.82
C GLY A 374 20.05 -5.67 5.38
N MET A 375 19.55 -4.63 4.70
CA MET A 375 18.12 -4.40 4.53
C MET A 375 17.38 -5.60 3.94
N ARG A 376 16.33 -6.01 4.64
CA ARG A 376 15.40 -7.07 4.25
C ARG A 376 14.03 -6.47 4.01
N VAL A 377 13.33 -7.03 3.02
CA VAL A 377 11.97 -6.68 2.70
C VAL A 377 11.13 -7.91 2.96
N ARG A 378 10.27 -7.82 3.97
CA ARG A 378 9.22 -8.81 4.19
C ARG A 378 8.03 -8.46 3.31
N LEU A 379 7.56 -9.43 2.55
CA LEU A 379 6.40 -9.33 1.68
C LEU A 379 5.36 -10.34 2.14
N THR A 380 4.11 -9.90 2.25
CA THR A 380 3.01 -10.75 2.69
C THR A 380 1.77 -10.53 1.82
N ALA A 381 1.06 -11.63 1.56
CA ALA A 381 -0.33 -11.62 1.15
C ALA A 381 -1.05 -12.76 1.85
N GLU A 382 -1.94 -12.40 2.75
CA GLU A 382 -2.89 -13.35 3.34
C GLU A 382 -4.13 -13.46 2.44
N GLY A 383 -4.80 -14.61 2.49
CA GLY A 383 -5.99 -14.88 1.72
C GLY A 383 -6.61 -16.22 2.14
N THR A 384 -7.87 -16.43 1.81
CA THR A 384 -8.55 -17.73 1.90
C THR A 384 -8.77 -18.31 0.50
N GLU A 385 -8.86 -19.64 0.38
CA GLU A 385 -9.08 -20.26 -0.93
C GLU A 385 -10.40 -19.78 -1.56
N TYR A 386 -11.46 -19.70 -0.77
CA TYR A 386 -12.77 -19.20 -1.17
C TYR A 386 -13.14 -17.99 -0.30
N LEU A 387 -13.75 -16.97 -0.92
CA LEU A 387 -14.36 -15.84 -0.22
C LEU A 387 -15.82 -16.16 0.10
N GLY A 388 -16.32 -15.58 1.19
CA GLY A 388 -17.65 -15.88 1.72
C GLY A 388 -17.63 -17.14 2.59
N LYS A 389 -18.10 -17.01 3.83
CA LYS A 389 -18.19 -18.13 4.76
C LYS A 389 -19.23 -19.12 4.28
N ASP A 390 -18.83 -20.37 4.04
CA ASP A 390 -19.62 -21.60 4.18
C ASP A 390 -21.13 -21.56 3.83
N GLU A 391 -21.59 -20.83 2.82
CA GLU A 391 -22.93 -21.04 2.22
C GLU A 391 -22.98 -22.37 1.42
N ILE A 392 -21.88 -23.14 1.40
CA ILE A 392 -21.80 -24.49 0.83
C ILE A 392 -22.62 -25.50 1.65
N ASN A 393 -22.88 -25.26 2.94
CA ASN A 393 -23.62 -26.20 3.77
C ASN A 393 -25.16 -26.03 3.74
N GLU A 394 -25.70 -24.95 3.17
CA GLU A 394 -27.17 -24.76 3.10
C GLU A 394 -27.79 -25.21 1.76
N LEU A 395 -26.99 -25.42 0.72
CA LEU A 395 -27.48 -25.84 -0.60
C LEU A 395 -27.38 -27.36 -0.86
N GLN A 396 -26.93 -28.16 0.12
CA GLN A 396 -26.94 -29.63 0.04
C GLN A 396 -28.08 -30.31 0.82
N GLN A 397 -29.09 -29.56 1.31
CA GLN A 397 -30.23 -30.12 2.06
C GLN A 397 -31.62 -29.77 1.51
N ASN A 398 -31.76 -29.51 0.20
CA ASN A 398 -33.09 -29.50 -0.44
C ASN A 398 -33.21 -30.55 -1.53
#